data_AF-A0A8T5PW07-F1
#
_entry.id   AF-A0A8T5PW07-F1
#
_cell.length_a   1.000
_cell.length_b   1.000
_cell.length_c   1.000
_cell.angle_alpha   90.00
_cell.angle_beta   90.00
_cell.angle_gamma   90.00
#
_symmetry.space_group_name_H-M   'P 1'
#
loop_
_entity.id
_entity.type
_entity.pdbx_description
1 polymer ?
#
loop_
_entity_poly.entity_id
_entity_poly.type
_entity_poly.pdbx_seq_one_letter_code
_entity_poly.pdbx_strand_id
1 'polypeptide(L)' 'MTEQPMERGTVLFKCPSCLKYDIKRTAHERKIATKYTCPLCGFTGPN' A
#
# COMPACT_ATOMS: atom_id res chain seq x y z
N MET A 1 -17.09 18.04 -1.29
CA MET A 1 -15.67 17.91 -0.92
C MET A 1 -15.56 16.56 -0.24
N THR A 2 -15.00 15.54 -0.89
CA THR A 2 -15.01 14.18 -0.33
C THR A 2 -14.01 14.12 0.83
N GLU A 3 -14.52 14.38 2.03
CA GLU A 3 -13.88 14.08 3.30
C GLU A 3 -13.63 12.57 3.33
N GLN A 4 -12.41 12.15 3.04
CA GLN A 4 -11.99 10.77 3.20
C GLN A 4 -12.03 10.49 4.71
N PRO A 5 -12.94 9.62 5.19
CA PRO A 5 -12.98 9.28 6.60
C PRO A 5 -11.61 8.73 6.95
N MET A 6 -11.05 9.17 8.08
CA MET A 6 -9.79 8.70 8.62
C MET A 6 -9.81 7.17 8.65
N GLU A 7 -9.28 6.51 7.61
CA GLU A 7 -9.44 5.07 7.40
C GLU A 7 -8.55 4.34 8.41
N ARG A 8 -9.13 4.10 9.60
CA ARG A 8 -8.59 3.25 10.65
C ARG A 8 -8.25 1.90 10.03
N GLY A 9 -6.96 1.64 9.78
CA GLY A 9 -6.48 0.41 9.11
C GLY A 9 -5.58 0.63 7.90
N THR A 10 -5.29 1.89 7.55
CA THR A 10 -4.18 2.20 6.64
C THR A 10 -2.84 1.83 7.30
N VAL A 11 -2.02 1.06 6.58
CA VAL A 11 -0.67 0.68 7.00
C VAL A 11 0.35 1.26 6.03
N LEU A 12 1.47 1.69 6.58
CA LEU A 12 2.63 2.15 5.84
C LEU A 12 3.77 1.19 6.15
N PHE A 13 4.38 0.63 5.13
CA PHE A 13 5.53 -0.26 5.27
C PHE A 13 6.50 -0.04 4.12
N LYS A 14 7.79 -0.29 4.37
CA LYS A 14 8.81 -0.18 3.34
C LYS A 14 8.70 -1.35 2.37
N CYS A 15 8.93 -1.08 1.09
CA CYS A 15 8.96 -2.10 0.06
C CYS A 15 9.95 -3.21 0.46
N PRO A 16 9.53 -4.49 0.52
CA PRO A 16 10.41 -5.58 0.96
C PRO A 16 11.56 -5.85 -0.02
N SER A 17 11.43 -5.40 -1.27
CA SER A 17 12.45 -5.60 -2.31
C SER A 17 13.53 -4.52 -2.27
N CYS A 18 13.16 -3.24 -2.20
CA CYS A 18 14.13 -2.14 -2.30
C CYS A 18 14.35 -1.38 -0.99
N LEU A 19 13.44 -1.50 -0.02
CA LEU A 19 13.44 -0.78 1.28
C LEU A 19 13.53 0.76 1.19
N LYS A 20 13.50 1.32 -0.02
CA LYS A 20 13.64 2.75 -0.30
C LYS A 20 12.31 3.46 -0.49
N TYR A 21 11.25 2.72 -0.84
CA TYR A 21 9.91 3.28 -1.05
C TYR A 21 8.97 2.87 0.09
N ASP A 22 8.23 3.84 0.62
CA ASP A 22 7.18 3.60 1.61
C ASP A 22 5.86 3.32 0.89
N ILE A 23 5.39 2.08 1.02
CA ILE A 23 4.15 1.60 0.43
C ILE A 23 3.04 1.85 1.44
N LYS A 24 2.07 2.69 1.04
CA LYS A 24 0.84 2.93 1.79
C LYS A 24 -0.24 1.99 1.27
N ARG A 25 -0.79 1.14 2.12
CA ARG A 25 -1.97 0.34 1.81
C ARG A 25 -3.10 0.68 2.75
N THR A 26 -4.24 1.07 2.19
CA THR A 26 -5.46 1.33 2.94
C THR A 26 -6.10 0.02 3.41
N ALA A 27 -7.03 0.13 4.37
CA ALA A 27 -7.81 -1.02 4.84
C ALA A 27 -8.60 -1.66 3.69
N HIS A 28 -9.11 -0.83 2.77
CA HIS A 28 -9.83 -1.29 1.59
C HIS A 28 -8.94 -2.15 0.68
N GLU A 29 -7.76 -1.67 0.32
CA GLU A 29 -6.82 -2.41 -0.54
C GLU A 29 -6.37 -3.74 0.06
N ARG A 30 -6.24 -3.80 1.40
CA ARG A 30 -5.97 -5.05 2.12
C ARG A 30 -7.17 -5.98 2.11
N LYS A 31 -8.39 -5.45 2.25
CA LYS A 31 -9.65 -6.21 2.22
C LYS A 31 -9.91 -6.85 0.86
N ILE A 32 -9.69 -6.11 -0.22
CA ILE A 32 -9.87 -6.62 -1.59
C ILE A 32 -8.65 -7.35 -2.12
N ALA A 33 -7.58 -7.42 -1.31
CA ALA A 33 -6.36 -8.07 -1.70
C ALA A 33 -5.89 -7.52 -3.08
N THR A 34 -5.66 -6.22 -3.18
CA THR A 34 -5.11 -5.59 -4.39
C THR A 34 -3.60 -5.74 -4.49
N LYS A 35 -3.09 -6.12 -5.67
CA LYS A 35 -1.65 -6.13 -5.94
C LYS A 35 -1.11 -4.70 -5.89
N TYR A 36 0.03 -4.50 -5.25
CA TYR A 36 0.71 -3.22 -5.20
C TYR A 36 2.04 -3.32 -5.92
N THR A 37 2.38 -2.29 -6.69
CA THR A 37 3.64 -2.24 -7.44
C THR A 37 4.50 -1.11 -6.88
N CYS A 38 5.73 -1.46 -6.48
CA CYS A 38 6.71 -0.47 -6.07
C CYS A 38 7.23 0.30 -7.28
N PRO A 39 7.14 1.64 -7.32
CA PRO A 39 7.59 2.44 -8.45
C PRO A 39 9.11 2.51 -8.59
N LEU A 40 9.87 2.16 -7.54
CA LEU A 40 11.33 2.19 -7.57
C LEU A 40 11.97 0.92 -8.13
N CYS A 41 11.46 -0.26 -7.76
CA CYS A 41 12.05 -1.53 -8.19
C CYS A 41 11.13 -2.36 -9.09
N GLY A 42 9.89 -1.92 -9.33
CA GLY A 42 8.90 -2.68 -10.09
C GLY A 42 8.36 -3.91 -9.34
N PHE A 43 8.71 -4.09 -8.07
CA PHE A 43 8.22 -5.22 -7.27
C PHE A 43 6.71 -5.16 -7.15
N THR A 44 6.03 -6.16 -7.71
CA THR A 44 4.59 -6.33 -7.56
C THR A 44 4.33 -7.40 -6.51
N GLY A 45 3.88 -6.98 -5.34
CA GLY A 45 3.60 -7.89 -4.24
C GLY A 45 2.33 -8.70 -4.52
N PRO A 46 2.33 -10.03 -4.28
CA PRO A 46 1.10 -10.74 -3.98
C PRO A 46 0.59 -10.22 -2.62
N ASN A 47 -0.70 -10.36 -2.37
CA ASN A 47 -1.33 -9.78 -1.20
C ASN A 47 -0.66 -10.04 0.14
#